data_AF-A0A920LUN4-F1
#
_entry.id   AF-A0A920LUN4-F1
#
_cell.length_a   1.000
_cell.length_b   1.000
_cell.length_c   1.000
_cell.angle_alpha   90.00
_cell.angle_beta   90.00
_cell.angle_gamma   90.00
#
_symmetry.space_group_name_H-M   'P 1'
#
loop_
_entity.id
_entity.type
_entity.pdbx_description
1 polymer ?
#
loop_
_entity_poly.entity_id
_entity_poly.type
_entity_poly.pdbx_seq_one_letter_code
_entity_poly.pdbx_strand_id
1 'polypeptide(L)'
;MLQSLSDLENEIDYLVVDTPAGASESSLFFASAVDVPLVVLVAEPTSFLDAYAFIKAAHIEKNIQNFSVVVNMADGSATAKTNFDKFFEICRRFLDVNLHYAGMIPCRMQFAGLL
;
A
#
# COMPACT_ATOMS: atom_id res chain seq x y z
N MET A 1 7.95 -18.36 12.12
CA MET A 1 8.57 -17.25 11.38
C MET A 1 8.39 -15.94 12.13
N LEU A 2 7.18 -15.39 12.28
CA LEU A 2 6.97 -14.16 13.06
C LEU A 2 7.38 -14.30 14.53
N GLN A 3 7.05 -15.42 15.18
CA GLN A 3 7.49 -15.71 16.56
C GLN A 3 9.02 -15.81 16.73
N SER A 4 9.77 -16.01 15.64
CA SER A 4 11.23 -16.08 15.71
C SER A 4 11.89 -14.69 15.64
N LEU A 5 11.09 -13.66 15.36
CA LEU A 5 11.51 -12.26 15.33
C LEU A 5 11.24 -11.55 16.68
N SER A 6 10.57 -12.19 17.64
CA SER A 6 10.26 -11.60 18.95
C SER A 6 11.50 -11.18 19.72
N ASP A 7 12.60 -11.90 19.54
CA ASP A 7 13.86 -11.60 20.23
C ASP A 7 14.50 -10.32 19.68
N LEU A 8 14.17 -9.93 18.45
CA LEU A 8 14.60 -8.68 17.80
C LEU A 8 13.69 -7.49 18.12
N GLU A 9 12.51 -7.69 18.74
CA GLU A 9 11.55 -6.62 19.02
C GLU A 9 12.13 -5.53 19.93
N ASN A 10 13.07 -5.89 20.81
CA ASN A 10 13.72 -4.92 21.71
C ASN A 10 14.91 -4.18 21.10
N GLU A 11 15.33 -4.56 19.88
CA GLU A 11 16.53 -4.00 19.22
C GLU A 11 16.19 -3.18 17.96
N ILE A 12 14.94 -3.21 17.49
CA ILE A 12 14.52 -2.62 16.23
C ILE A 12 13.34 -1.67 16.43
N ASP A 13 13.50 -0.42 15.97
CA ASP A 13 12.42 0.57 16.02
C ASP A 13 11.34 0.31 14.95
N TYR A 14 11.74 -0.18 13.77
CA TYR A 14 10.86 -0.40 12.63
C TYR A 14 11.23 -1.66 11.84
N LEU A 15 10.24 -2.52 11.58
CA LEU A 15 10.35 -3.65 10.67
C LEU A 15 9.58 -3.35 9.39
N VAL A 16 10.27 -3.38 8.24
CA VAL A 16 9.65 -3.29 6.92
C VAL A 16 9.57 -4.68 6.32
N VAL A 17 8.34 -5.11 5.99
CA VAL A 17 8.09 -6.40 5.33
C VAL A 17 7.72 -6.14 3.89
N ASP A 18 8.58 -6.60 2.96
CA ASP A 18 8.28 -6.61 1.54
C ASP A 18 7.53 -7.90 1.17
N THR A 19 6.47 -7.77 0.38
CA THR A 19 5.59 -8.90 0.03
C THR A 19 5.54 -9.09 -1.49
N PRO A 20 5.39 -10.34 -1.98
CA PRO A 20 5.13 -10.57 -3.40
C PRO A 20 3.90 -9.80 -3.89
N ALA A 21 3.91 -9.44 -5.17
CA ALA A 21 2.78 -8.76 -5.80
C ALA A 21 1.49 -9.62 -5.79
N GLY A 22 0.35 -8.94 -5.80
CA GLY A 22 -0.97 -9.57 -5.85
C GLY A 22 -1.47 -10.10 -4.50
N ALA A 23 -2.65 -10.71 -4.53
CA ALA A 23 -3.38 -11.18 -3.35
C ALA A 23 -3.09 -12.65 -3.02
N SER A 24 -1.80 -13.05 -3.04
CA SER A 24 -1.41 -14.39 -2.62
C SER A 24 -1.65 -14.60 -1.12
N GLU A 25 -1.82 -15.85 -0.67
CA GLU A 25 -2.03 -16.16 0.75
C GLU A 25 -0.89 -15.62 1.63
N SER A 26 0.36 -15.68 1.15
CA SER A 26 1.51 -15.13 1.87
C SER A 26 1.47 -13.61 1.95
N SER A 27 1.12 -12.91 0.86
CA SER A 27 0.97 -11.45 0.87
C SER A 27 -0.13 -11.01 1.84
N LEU A 28 -1.27 -11.72 1.86
CA LEU A 28 -2.37 -11.44 2.79
C LEU A 28 -2.01 -11.74 4.24
N PHE A 29 -1.26 -12.83 4.49
CA PHE A 29 -0.75 -13.17 5.82
C PHE A 29 0.13 -12.05 6.37
N PHE A 30 1.13 -11.61 5.61
CA PHE A 30 2.02 -10.53 6.05
C PHE A 30 1.29 -9.21 6.21
N ALA A 31 0.37 -8.86 5.31
CA ALA A 31 -0.45 -7.66 5.46
C ALA A 31 -1.28 -7.67 6.75
N SER A 32 -1.76 -8.85 7.19
CA SER A 32 -2.50 -8.99 8.46
C SER A 32 -1.62 -8.99 9.71
N ALA A 33 -0.31 -9.14 9.54
CA ALA A 33 0.66 -9.24 10.62
C ALA A 33 1.41 -7.93 10.91
N VAL A 34 1.24 -6.90 10.07
CA VAL A 34 1.90 -5.59 10.23
C VAL A 34 0.93 -4.54 10.78
N ASP A 35 1.46 -3.57 11.51
CA ASP A 35 0.66 -2.45 12.04
C ASP A 35 0.18 -1.50 10.95
N VAL A 36 0.99 -1.31 9.90
CA VAL A 36 0.72 -0.37 8.81
C VAL A 36 0.83 -1.08 7.46
N PRO A 37 -0.28 -1.62 6.94
CA PRO A 37 -0.32 -2.12 5.57
C PRO A 37 -0.17 -0.95 4.58
N LEU A 38 0.91 -0.94 3.81
CA LEU A 38 1.21 0.08 2.81
C LEU A 38 1.07 -0.47 1.39
N VAL A 39 0.13 0.07 0.62
CA VAL A 39 -0.09 -0.27 -0.78
C VAL A 39 0.64 0.74 -1.66
N VAL A 40 1.47 0.25 -2.58
CA VAL A 40 2.14 1.06 -3.59
C VAL A 40 1.29 1.09 -4.85
N LEU A 41 0.82 2.27 -5.23
CA LEU A 41 -0.06 2.48 -6.38
C LEU A 41 0.68 3.22 -7.48
N VAL A 42 0.59 2.76 -8.72
CA VAL A 42 0.97 3.53 -9.92
C VAL A 42 -0.31 4.07 -10.55
N ALA A 43 -0.25 5.27 -11.14
CA ALA A 43 -1.40 5.94 -11.73
C ALA A 43 -1.87 5.35 -13.08
N GLU A 44 -2.02 4.02 -13.13
CA GLU A 44 -2.42 3.25 -14.30
C GLU A 44 -3.60 2.33 -13.99
N PRO A 45 -4.49 2.06 -14.97
CA PRO A 45 -5.68 1.24 -14.74
C PRO A 45 -5.39 -0.17 -14.20
N THR A 46 -4.31 -0.80 -14.66
CA THR A 46 -3.88 -2.14 -14.20
C THR A 46 -3.49 -2.12 -12.73
N SER A 47 -2.67 -1.14 -12.32
CA SER A 47 -2.26 -0.98 -10.91
C SER A 47 -3.47 -0.71 -10.00
N PHE A 48 -4.47 0.06 -10.47
CA PHE A 48 -5.70 0.28 -9.71
C PHE A 48 -6.49 -1.01 -9.50
N LEU A 49 -6.63 -1.84 -10.54
CA LEU A 49 -7.33 -3.12 -10.44
C LEU A 49 -6.64 -4.08 -9.49
N ASP A 50 -5.31 -4.20 -9.60
CA ASP A 50 -4.52 -5.11 -8.76
C ASP A 50 -4.53 -4.66 -7.28
N ALA A 51 -4.33 -3.37 -7.02
CA ALA A 51 -4.40 -2.81 -5.68
C ALA A 51 -5.80 -2.96 -5.07
N TYR A 52 -6.86 -2.73 -5.84
CA TYR A 52 -8.23 -2.94 -5.38
C TYR A 52 -8.51 -4.41 -5.06
N ALA A 53 -8.07 -5.34 -5.92
CA ALA A 53 -8.23 -6.77 -5.69
C ALA A 53 -7.52 -7.22 -4.40
N PHE A 54 -6.31 -6.71 -4.16
CA PHE A 54 -5.57 -6.94 -2.94
C PHE A 54 -6.30 -6.41 -1.70
N ILE A 55 -6.69 -5.13 -1.70
CA ILE A 55 -7.41 -4.51 -0.58
C ILE A 55 -8.72 -5.25 -0.30
N LYS A 56 -9.45 -5.64 -1.34
CA LYS A 56 -10.69 -6.42 -1.22
C LYS A 56 -10.43 -7.78 -0.57
N ALA A 57 -9.43 -8.52 -1.02
CA ALA A 57 -9.10 -9.84 -0.45
C ALA A 57 -8.62 -9.70 1.00
N ALA A 58 -7.74 -8.74 1.28
CA ALA A 58 -7.26 -8.43 2.63
C ALA A 58 -8.39 -8.03 3.59
N HIS A 59 -9.35 -7.24 3.10
CA HIS A 59 -10.52 -6.85 3.87
C HIS A 59 -11.45 -8.05 4.14
N ILE A 60 -11.80 -8.83 3.12
CA ILE A 60 -12.75 -9.93 3.24
C ILE A 60 -12.17 -11.11 4.04
N GLU A 61 -10.91 -11.48 3.79
CA GLU A 61 -10.30 -12.69 4.35
C GLU A 61 -9.59 -12.46 5.68
N LYS A 62 -9.04 -11.25 5.89
CA LYS A 62 -8.23 -10.92 7.06
C LYS A 62 -8.82 -9.80 7.91
N ASN A 63 -10.00 -9.27 7.54
CA ASN A 63 -10.69 -8.19 8.24
C ASN A 63 -9.84 -6.92 8.42
N ILE A 64 -8.92 -6.65 7.48
CA ILE A 64 -8.12 -5.42 7.49
C ILE A 64 -9.01 -4.26 7.03
N GLN A 65 -9.06 -3.20 7.82
CA GLN A 65 -9.90 -2.03 7.54
C GLN A 65 -9.09 -0.79 7.16
N ASN A 66 -7.84 -0.69 7.60
CA ASN A 66 -7.02 0.51 7.43
C ASN A 66 -5.82 0.18 6.54
N PHE A 67 -5.67 0.92 5.46
CA PHE A 67 -4.54 0.82 4.54
C PHE A 67 -3.94 2.19 4.32
N SER A 68 -2.61 2.25 4.24
CA SER A 68 -1.91 3.43 3.72
C SER A 68 -1.61 3.23 2.24
N VAL A 69 -1.65 4.30 1.46
CA VAL A 69 -1.38 4.25 0.02
C VAL A 69 -0.34 5.31 -0.35
N VAL A 70 0.72 4.87 -1.03
CA VAL A 70 1.71 5.75 -1.67
C VAL A 70 1.51 5.69 -3.17
N VAL A 71 1.45 6.87 -3.80
CA VAL A 71 1.42 6.97 -5.26
C VAL A 71 2.84 7.04 -5.80
N ASN A 72 3.29 5.96 -6.43
CA ASN A 72 4.61 5.83 -7.02
C ASN A 72 4.63 6.36 -8.46
N MET A 73 5.83 6.71 -8.94
CA MET A 73 6.09 7.26 -10.28
C MET A 73 5.21 8.48 -10.61
N ALA A 74 4.97 9.33 -9.62
CA ALA A 74 4.12 10.49 -9.79
C ALA A 74 4.79 11.61 -10.61
N ASP A 75 4.01 12.29 -11.44
CA ASP A 75 4.44 13.50 -12.17
C ASP A 75 4.35 14.78 -11.32
N GLY A 76 3.87 14.69 -10.08
CA GLY A 76 3.75 15.81 -9.17
C GLY A 76 2.75 15.55 -8.04
N SER A 77 2.87 16.32 -6.97
CA SER A 77 2.05 16.14 -5.76
C SER A 77 0.55 16.31 -6.01
N ALA A 78 0.15 17.32 -6.78
CA ALA A 78 -1.27 17.59 -7.08
C ALA A 78 -1.90 16.45 -7.91
N THR A 79 -1.20 15.98 -8.95
CA THR A 79 -1.65 14.87 -9.79
C THR A 79 -1.69 13.56 -9.01
N ALA A 80 -0.68 13.29 -8.17
CA ALA A 80 -0.64 12.13 -7.30
C ALA A 80 -1.83 12.09 -6.33
N LYS A 81 -2.12 13.21 -5.67
CA LYS A 81 -3.27 13.32 -4.76
C LYS A 81 -4.58 13.09 -5.50
N THR A 82 -4.74 13.66 -6.69
CA THR A 82 -5.91 13.43 -7.55
C THR A 82 -6.07 11.95 -7.91
N ASN A 83 -4.98 11.24 -8.22
CA ASN A 83 -5.03 9.81 -8.53
C ASN A 83 -5.38 8.96 -7.30
N PHE A 84 -4.82 9.30 -6.13
CA PHE A 84 -5.22 8.69 -4.87
C PHE A 84 -6.72 8.89 -4.60
N ASP A 85 -7.24 10.11 -4.77
CA ASP A 85 -8.65 10.42 -4.50
C ASP A 85 -9.58 9.62 -5.43
N LYS A 86 -9.22 9.48 -6.71
CA LYS A 86 -9.95 8.60 -7.64
C LYS A 86 -9.95 7.14 -7.18
N PHE A 87 -8.80 6.63 -6.75
CA PHE A 87 -8.68 5.26 -6.24
C PHE A 87 -9.50 5.06 -4.95
N PHE A 88 -9.44 6.02 -4.03
CA PHE A 88 -10.21 6.03 -2.80
C PHE A 88 -11.72 5.97 -3.06
N GLU A 89 -12.22 6.78 -4.00
CA GLU A 89 -13.63 6.78 -4.41
C GLU A 89 -14.07 5.42 -5.01
N ILE A 90 -13.18 4.73 -5.73
CA ILE A 90 -13.45 3.37 -6.23
C ILE A 90 -13.56 2.37 -5.08
N CYS A 91 -12.62 2.40 -4.13
CA CYS A 91 -12.60 1.48 -2.99
C CYS A 91 -13.85 1.67 -2.10
N ARG A 92 -14.15 2.89 -1.67
CA ARG A 92 -15.26 3.18 -0.74
C ARG A 92 -16.64 2.88 -1.31
N ARG A 93 -16.77 2.77 -2.64
CA ARG A 93 -18.05 2.44 -3.29
C ARG A 93 -18.48 0.99 -3.01
N PHE A 94 -17.52 0.12 -2.73
CA PHE A 94 -17.76 -1.32 -2.60
C PHE A 94 -17.17 -1.94 -1.33
N LEU A 95 -16.25 -1.26 -0.65
CA LEU A 95 -15.54 -1.74 0.52
C LEU A 95 -15.67 -0.74 1.67
N ASP A 96 -15.91 -1.26 2.88
CA ASP A 96 -15.90 -0.47 4.11
C ASP A 96 -14.48 -0.42 4.68
N VAL A 97 -13.60 0.31 3.99
CA VAL A 97 -12.19 0.45 4.33
C VAL A 97 -11.77 1.93 4.36
N ASN A 98 -10.82 2.24 5.23
CA ASN A 98 -10.17 3.53 5.31
C ASN A 98 -8.85 3.48 4.55
N LEU A 99 -8.68 4.38 3.57
CA LEU A 99 -7.40 4.57 2.90
C LEU A 99 -6.79 5.89 3.35
N HIS A 100 -5.56 5.83 3.85
CA HIS A 100 -4.76 6.99 4.22
C HIS A 100 -3.78 7.33 3.09
N TYR A 101 -3.73 8.59 2.68
CA TYR A 101 -2.74 9.04 1.71
C TYR A 101 -1.38 9.23 2.39
N ALA A 102 -0.45 8.32 2.16
CA ALA A 102 0.89 8.36 2.75
C ALA A 102 1.89 9.21 1.95
N GLY A 103 1.50 9.71 0.78
CA GLY A 103 2.29 10.63 -0.03
C GLY A 103 2.56 10.11 -1.45
N MET A 104 3.62 10.64 -2.07
CA MET A 104 4.01 10.27 -3.42
C MET A 104 5.53 10.12 -3.56
N ILE A 105 5.92 9.27 -4.50
CA ILE A 105 7.31 9.14 -4.96
C ILE A 105 7.35 9.63 -6.41
N PRO A 106 8.14 10.68 -6.73
CA PRO A 106 8.16 11.23 -8.07
C PRO A 106 8.81 10.27 -9.08
N CYS A 107 8.49 10.43 -10.36
CA CYS A 107 9.15 9.66 -11.42
C CYS A 107 10.64 10.03 -11.52
N ARG A 108 11.51 9.06 -11.86
CA ARG A 108 12.98 9.22 -11.95
C ARG A 108 13.42 10.42 -12.80
N MET A 109 12.65 10.81 -13.83
CA MET A 109 12.95 12.00 -14.63
C MET A 109 12.86 13.32 -13.85
N GLN A 110 12.09 13.38 -12.76
CA GLN A 110 12.09 14.51 -11.82
C GLN A 110 13.24 14.45 -10.82
N PHE A 111 13.70 13.26 -10.44
CA PHE A 111 14.82 13.09 -9.51
C PHE A 111 16.17 13.51 -10.11
N ALA A 112 16.36 13.36 -11.42
CA ALA A 112 17.62 13.73 -12.09
C ALA A 112 17.88 15.25 -12.13
N GLY A 113 16.89 16.09 -11.80
CA GLY A 113 17.09 17.54 -11.68
C GLY A 113 17.58 18.00 -10.29
N LEU A 114 17.72 17.08 -9.33
CA LEU A 114 18.04 17.36 -7.92
C LEU A 114 19.34 16.70 -7.42
N LEU A 115 20.06 15.99 -8.28
CA LEU A 115 21.41 15.45 -8.06
C LEU A 115 22.34 15.95 -9.17
#